data_AF-A0A3Q8VII0-F1
#
_entry.id   AF-A0A3Q8VII0-F1
#
_cell.length_a   1.000
_cell.length_b   1.000
_cell.length_c   1.000
_cell.angle_alpha   90.00
_cell.angle_beta   90.00
_cell.angle_gamma   90.00
#
_symmetry.space_group_name_H-M   'P 1'
#
loop_
_entity.id
_entity.type
_entity.pdbx_description
1 polymer ?
#
loop_
_entity_poly.entity_id
_entity_poly.type
_entity_poly.pdbx_seq_one_letter_code
_entity_poly.pdbx_strand_id
1 'polypeptide(L)'
;AKSLTKTPAEVRKMSPEEKAIYKAAKAKQALVARMGVDPENGWKAQYQILPGKEKVVKELQSLAENADHIFLATDLDREGEAIAWHLQEVIGGDPARYQRVVFNEITKTAIQEAFSHPSSLDTNMVNAQQARRFLDRVVGFMVSPLLWKKVARGLSAGRVQSVATRLVVERESEIKAFVPEEFWDIHAQLNTLSNESLKMQVNKYKGDAFNPVNEAQAMA
;
A
#
# COMPACT_ATOMS: atom_id res chain seq x y z
N ALA A 1 -30.74 -5.28 -4.16
CA ALA A 1 -31.59 -5.12 -2.97
C ALA A 1 -32.40 -3.84 -3.13
N LYS A 2 -33.74 -3.89 -2.99
CA LYS A 2 -34.62 -2.71 -3.11
C LYS A 2 -34.15 -1.63 -2.14
N SER A 3 -33.94 -0.40 -2.59
CA SER A 3 -33.58 0.71 -1.71
C SER A 3 -34.74 0.97 -0.76
N LEU A 4 -34.52 0.78 0.53
CA LEU A 4 -35.47 1.12 1.60
C LEU A 4 -35.52 2.64 1.80
N THR A 5 -35.79 3.39 0.74
CA THR A 5 -35.91 4.83 0.78
C THR A 5 -37.36 5.19 1.11
N LYS A 6 -37.62 5.44 2.39
CA LYS A 6 -38.90 5.96 2.87
C LYS A 6 -39.03 7.45 2.51
N THR A 7 -40.24 7.88 2.16
CA THR A 7 -40.56 9.26 1.81
C THR A 7 -40.37 10.20 3.00
N PRO A 8 -40.13 11.51 2.78
CA PRO A 8 -40.01 12.49 3.85
C PRO A 8 -41.22 12.51 4.81
N ALA A 9 -42.43 12.24 4.28
CA ALA A 9 -43.66 12.18 5.06
C ALA A 9 -43.70 10.97 6.00
N GLU A 10 -43.25 9.80 5.54
CA GLU A 10 -43.15 8.58 6.37
C GLU A 10 -42.09 8.74 7.46
N VAL A 11 -40.94 9.37 7.15
CA VAL A 11 -39.87 9.62 8.12
C VAL A 11 -40.32 10.59 9.21
N ARG A 12 -41.16 11.59 8.89
CA ARG A 12 -41.70 12.53 9.90
C ARG A 12 -42.60 11.84 10.92
N LYS A 13 -43.35 10.82 10.51
CA LYS A 13 -44.30 10.07 11.36
C LYS A 13 -43.63 9.06 12.32
N MET A 14 -42.36 8.76 12.13
CA MET A 14 -41.61 7.82 12.99
C MET A 14 -41.33 8.40 14.38
N SER A 15 -41.23 7.51 15.37
CA SER A 15 -40.73 7.83 16.70
C SER A 15 -39.26 8.31 16.65
N PRO A 16 -38.75 8.99 17.69
CA PRO A 16 -37.34 9.39 17.77
C PRO A 16 -36.36 8.21 17.61
N GLU A 17 -36.68 7.06 18.20
CA GLU A 17 -35.86 5.84 18.12
C GLU A 17 -35.85 5.25 16.71
N GLU A 18 -37.02 5.13 16.07
CA GLU A 18 -37.13 4.67 14.69
C GLU A 18 -36.41 5.59 13.71
N LYS A 19 -36.47 6.91 13.93
CA LYS A 19 -35.71 7.90 13.16
C LYS A 19 -34.21 7.71 13.30
N ALA A 20 -33.73 7.43 14.51
CA ALA A 20 -32.31 7.19 14.77
C ALA A 20 -31.81 5.92 14.06
N ILE A 21 -32.55 4.82 14.17
CA ILE A 21 -32.24 3.55 13.48
C ILE A 21 -32.24 3.75 11.96
N TYR A 22 -33.27 4.40 11.41
CA TYR A 22 -33.36 4.69 9.98
C TYR A 22 -32.20 5.55 9.48
N LYS A 23 -31.83 6.60 10.23
CA LYS A 23 -30.70 7.47 9.89
C LYS A 23 -29.37 6.72 9.91
N ALA A 24 -29.16 5.85 10.90
CA ALA A 24 -27.96 5.02 11.00
C ALA A 24 -27.86 4.03 9.83
N ALA A 25 -28.97 3.34 9.50
CA ALA A 25 -29.03 2.42 8.36
C ALA A 25 -28.75 3.14 7.03
N LYS A 26 -29.34 4.32 6.80
CA LYS A 26 -29.10 5.13 5.60
C LYS A 26 -27.66 5.62 5.51
N ALA A 27 -27.07 6.06 6.63
CA ALA A 27 -25.68 6.49 6.67
C ALA A 27 -24.72 5.34 6.35
N LYS A 28 -25.01 4.14 6.84
CA LYS A 28 -24.26 2.91 6.55
C LYS A 28 -24.36 2.51 5.07
N GLN A 29 -25.56 2.53 4.49
CA GLN A 29 -25.73 2.28 3.05
C GLN A 29 -24.96 3.30 2.19
N ALA A 30 -25.02 4.59 2.55
CA ALA A 30 -24.25 5.63 1.86
C ALA A 30 -22.72 5.49 2.07
N LEU A 31 -22.29 4.94 3.19
CA LEU A 31 -20.89 4.60 3.43
C LEU A 31 -20.45 3.47 2.49
N VAL A 32 -21.19 2.36 2.46
CA VAL A 32 -20.92 1.21 1.58
C VAL A 32 -20.89 1.64 0.11
N ALA A 33 -21.86 2.44 -0.33
CA ALA A 33 -21.91 2.95 -1.70
C ALA A 33 -20.68 3.81 -2.08
N ARG A 34 -20.22 4.69 -1.18
CA ARG A 34 -19.01 5.50 -1.44
C ARG A 34 -17.72 4.68 -1.35
N MET A 35 -17.72 3.66 -0.48
CA MET A 35 -16.60 2.76 -0.30
C MET A 35 -16.41 1.88 -1.54
N GLY A 36 -17.50 1.50 -2.21
CA GLY A 36 -17.49 0.67 -3.42
C GLY A 36 -17.24 -0.82 -3.13
N VAL A 37 -17.21 -1.21 -1.86
CA VAL A 37 -17.17 -2.61 -1.40
C VAL A 37 -18.19 -2.78 -0.28
N ASP A 38 -18.87 -3.92 -0.26
CA ASP A 38 -19.87 -4.27 0.74
C ASP A 38 -19.39 -5.43 1.63
N PRO A 39 -18.78 -5.15 2.80
CA PRO A 39 -18.29 -6.17 3.72
C PRO A 39 -19.39 -7.06 4.31
N GLU A 40 -20.66 -6.63 4.26
CA GLU A 40 -21.76 -7.35 4.90
C GLU A 40 -22.47 -8.31 3.95
N ASN A 41 -22.31 -8.10 2.64
CA ASN A 41 -22.96 -8.91 1.61
C ASN A 41 -21.93 -9.64 0.75
N GLY A 42 -20.96 -10.30 1.40
CA GLY A 42 -19.99 -11.16 0.73
C GLY A 42 -18.91 -10.38 -0.05
N TRP A 43 -18.50 -9.21 0.45
CA TRP A 43 -17.44 -8.38 -0.14
C TRP A 43 -17.70 -7.96 -1.59
N LYS A 44 -18.98 -7.85 -1.98
CA LYS A 44 -19.36 -7.41 -3.32
C LYS A 44 -18.75 -6.05 -3.63
N ALA A 45 -17.92 -6.00 -4.66
CA ALA A 45 -17.27 -4.78 -5.12
C ALA A 45 -18.02 -4.20 -6.32
N GLN A 46 -18.02 -2.87 -6.41
CA GLN A 46 -18.54 -2.12 -7.54
C GLN A 46 -17.35 -1.59 -8.35
N TYR A 47 -17.04 -2.28 -9.44
CA TYR A 47 -16.06 -1.83 -10.41
C TYR A 47 -16.72 -0.89 -11.42
N GLN A 48 -15.99 0.16 -11.81
CA GLN A 48 -16.44 1.13 -12.80
C GLN A 48 -15.30 1.38 -13.76
N ILE A 49 -15.63 1.56 -15.04
CA ILE A 49 -14.67 2.02 -16.05
C ILE A 49 -14.25 3.43 -15.64
N LEU A 50 -12.95 3.68 -15.68
CA LEU A 50 -12.40 5.00 -15.36
C LEU A 50 -12.92 6.05 -16.36
N PRO A 51 -13.36 7.23 -15.88
CA PRO A 51 -13.76 8.32 -16.77
C PRO A 51 -12.66 8.66 -17.77
N GLY A 52 -13.00 8.71 -19.05
CA GLY A 52 -12.07 8.97 -20.16
C GLY A 52 -11.41 7.72 -20.76
N LYS A 53 -11.63 6.53 -20.20
CA LYS A 53 -11.13 5.25 -20.76
C LYS A 53 -12.19 4.46 -21.52
N GLU A 54 -13.41 4.98 -21.64
CA GLU A 54 -14.53 4.32 -22.31
C GLU A 54 -14.25 4.08 -23.80
N LYS A 55 -13.57 5.02 -24.46
CA LYS A 55 -13.19 4.86 -25.88
C LYS A 55 -12.22 3.68 -26.07
N VAL A 56 -11.20 3.58 -25.20
CA VAL A 56 -10.22 2.48 -25.24
C VAL A 56 -10.89 1.14 -24.98
N VAL A 57 -11.80 1.08 -24.00
CA VAL A 57 -12.56 -0.14 -23.72
C VAL A 57 -13.39 -0.57 -24.93
N LYS A 58 -14.10 0.37 -25.57
CA LYS A 58 -14.90 0.07 -26.77
C LYS A 58 -14.04 -0.41 -27.94
N GLU A 59 -12.86 0.18 -28.12
CA GLU A 59 -11.91 -0.25 -29.14
C GLU A 59 -11.41 -1.67 -28.88
N LEU A 60 -11.04 -1.99 -27.64
CA LEU A 60 -10.65 -3.35 -27.25
C LEU A 60 -11.77 -4.37 -27.45
N GLN A 61 -13.01 -4.02 -27.09
CA GLN A 61 -14.19 -4.86 -27.34
C GLN A 61 -14.37 -5.15 -28.83
N SER A 62 -14.30 -4.12 -29.69
CA SER A 62 -14.45 -4.27 -31.14
C SER A 62 -13.34 -5.11 -31.77
N LEU A 63 -12.10 -4.97 -31.30
CA LEU A 63 -10.97 -5.79 -31.76
C LEU A 63 -11.14 -7.26 -31.30
N ALA A 64 -11.60 -7.47 -30.06
CA ALA A 64 -11.81 -8.79 -29.49
C ALA A 64 -12.97 -9.58 -30.13
N GLU A 65 -13.96 -8.90 -30.73
CA GLU A 65 -15.03 -9.54 -31.49
C GLU A 65 -14.49 -10.31 -32.70
N ASN A 66 -13.45 -9.78 -33.36
CA ASN A 66 -12.89 -10.34 -34.59
C ASN A 66 -11.66 -11.23 -34.35
N ALA A 67 -11.20 -11.35 -33.09
CA ALA A 67 -10.02 -12.12 -32.74
C ALA A 67 -10.37 -13.57 -32.36
N ASP A 68 -9.62 -14.53 -32.91
CA ASP A 68 -9.70 -15.94 -32.53
C ASP A 68 -9.13 -16.16 -31.11
N HIS A 69 -8.02 -15.48 -30.79
CA HIS A 69 -7.30 -15.58 -29.53
C HIS A 69 -6.98 -14.20 -28.94
N ILE A 70 -7.07 -14.08 -27.62
CA ILE A 70 -6.78 -12.86 -26.87
C ILE A 70 -5.68 -13.17 -25.84
N PHE A 71 -4.50 -12.60 -26.04
CA PHE A 71 -3.38 -12.76 -25.13
C PHE A 71 -3.31 -11.63 -24.10
N LEU A 72 -3.36 -11.99 -22.81
CA LEU A 72 -3.20 -11.09 -21.67
C LEU A 72 -1.74 -11.12 -21.20
N ALA A 73 -0.96 -10.15 -21.66
CA ALA A 73 0.49 -10.07 -21.44
C ALA A 73 0.89 -9.01 -20.40
N THR A 74 0.21 -8.98 -19.25
CA THR A 74 0.52 -8.08 -18.12
C THR A 74 1.66 -8.61 -17.26
N ASP A 75 2.20 -7.77 -16.39
CA ASP A 75 3.33 -8.09 -15.51
C ASP A 75 3.10 -9.35 -14.65
N LEU A 76 4.19 -10.04 -14.30
CA LEU A 76 4.17 -11.22 -13.43
C LEU A 76 4.07 -10.80 -11.94
N ASP A 77 2.94 -10.25 -11.56
CA ASP A 77 2.57 -10.08 -10.17
C ASP A 77 1.04 -10.10 -9.99
N ARG A 78 0.57 -9.96 -8.75
CA ARG A 78 -0.87 -9.95 -8.45
C ARG A 78 -1.61 -8.74 -9.03
N GLU A 79 -0.93 -7.61 -9.26
CA GLU A 79 -1.55 -6.42 -9.86
C GLU A 79 -1.74 -6.65 -11.36
N GLY A 80 -0.72 -7.20 -12.03
CA GLY A 80 -0.80 -7.64 -13.42
C GLY A 80 -1.91 -8.68 -13.62
N GLU A 81 -2.06 -9.62 -12.70
CA GLU A 81 -3.13 -10.61 -12.75
C GLU A 81 -4.52 -9.98 -12.58
N ALA A 82 -4.68 -9.06 -11.62
CA ALA A 82 -5.93 -8.33 -11.44
C ALA A 82 -6.27 -7.44 -12.65
N ILE A 83 -5.27 -6.82 -13.30
CA ILE A 83 -5.47 -6.05 -14.54
C ILE A 83 -5.95 -6.97 -15.67
N ALA A 84 -5.30 -8.13 -15.84
CA ALA A 84 -5.69 -9.11 -16.86
C ALA A 84 -7.12 -9.62 -16.62
N TRP A 85 -7.48 -9.93 -15.38
CA TRP A 85 -8.85 -10.26 -15.00
C TRP A 85 -9.85 -9.13 -15.31
N HIS A 86 -9.53 -7.88 -14.94
CA HIS A 86 -10.38 -6.74 -15.25
C HIS A 86 -10.58 -6.52 -16.75
N LEU A 87 -9.54 -6.73 -17.56
CA LEU A 87 -9.65 -6.65 -19.01
C LEU A 87 -10.57 -7.74 -19.55
N GLN A 88 -10.44 -8.99 -19.08
CA GLN A 88 -11.33 -10.08 -19.47
C GLN A 88 -12.78 -9.79 -19.09
N GLU A 89 -13.06 -9.31 -17.87
CA GLU A 89 -14.41 -8.97 -17.42
C GLU A 89 -15.04 -7.82 -18.22
N VAL A 90 -14.22 -6.83 -18.59
CA VAL A 90 -14.68 -5.65 -19.32
C VAL A 90 -14.87 -5.93 -20.82
N ILE A 91 -13.98 -6.71 -21.43
CA ILE A 91 -14.07 -7.09 -22.85
C ILE A 91 -15.18 -8.12 -23.05
N GLY A 92 -15.29 -9.11 -22.15
CA GLY A 92 -16.32 -10.15 -22.18
C GLY A 92 -16.13 -11.19 -23.31
N GLY A 93 -17.21 -11.86 -23.70
CA GLY A 93 -17.17 -12.95 -24.67
C GLY A 93 -16.71 -14.29 -24.07
N ASP A 94 -16.29 -15.23 -24.91
CA ASP A 94 -15.91 -16.58 -24.49
C ASP A 94 -14.59 -16.59 -23.70
N PRO A 95 -14.59 -17.02 -22.41
CA PRO A 95 -13.38 -17.18 -21.61
C PRO A 95 -12.33 -18.10 -22.23
N ALA A 96 -12.72 -19.07 -23.06
CA ALA A 96 -11.79 -20.01 -23.69
C ALA A 96 -10.85 -19.35 -24.71
N ARG A 97 -11.19 -18.14 -25.19
CA ARG A 97 -10.34 -17.37 -26.12
C ARG A 97 -9.21 -16.62 -25.41
N TYR A 98 -9.27 -16.50 -24.08
CA TYR A 98 -8.30 -15.74 -23.30
C TYR A 98 -7.14 -16.63 -22.86
N GLN A 99 -5.92 -16.13 -23.08
CA GLN A 99 -4.68 -16.80 -22.72
C GLN A 99 -3.77 -15.85 -21.97
N ARG A 100 -3.27 -16.27 -20.82
CA ARG A 100 -2.35 -15.49 -19.98
C ARG A 100 -0.91 -15.76 -20.42
N VAL A 101 -0.14 -14.71 -20.68
CA VAL A 101 1.27 -14.80 -21.06
C VAL A 101 2.11 -14.03 -20.06
N VAL A 102 2.99 -14.73 -19.36
CA VAL A 102 3.87 -14.14 -18.35
C VAL A 102 5.33 -14.29 -18.74
N PHE A 103 6.11 -13.26 -18.49
CA PHE A 103 7.55 -13.26 -18.71
C PHE A 103 8.23 -12.41 -17.63
N ASN A 104 9.42 -12.85 -17.20
CA ASN A 104 10.22 -12.15 -16.20
C ASN A 104 11.09 -11.03 -16.80
N GLU A 105 11.34 -11.11 -18.10
CA GLU A 105 12.21 -10.20 -18.83
C GLU A 105 11.71 -10.00 -20.26
N ILE A 106 12.04 -8.85 -20.85
CA ILE A 106 11.63 -8.48 -22.20
C ILE A 106 12.78 -8.76 -23.17
N THR A 107 13.09 -10.05 -23.35
CA THR A 107 14.06 -10.54 -24.35
C THR A 107 13.34 -11.33 -25.44
N LYS A 108 13.87 -11.34 -26.67
CA LYS A 108 13.24 -12.07 -27.79
C LYS A 108 12.96 -13.53 -27.44
N THR A 109 13.93 -14.20 -26.82
CA THR A 109 13.83 -15.60 -26.41
C THR A 109 12.76 -15.79 -25.34
N ALA A 110 12.75 -14.97 -24.28
CA ALA A 110 11.76 -15.10 -23.20
C ALA A 110 10.33 -14.85 -23.69
N ILE A 111 10.13 -13.89 -24.59
CA ILE A 111 8.81 -13.62 -25.17
C ILE A 111 8.37 -14.79 -26.06
N GLN A 112 9.21 -15.29 -26.95
CA GLN A 112 8.85 -16.43 -27.81
C GLN A 112 8.50 -17.67 -26.98
N GLU A 113 9.27 -17.95 -25.92
CA GLU A 113 9.00 -19.03 -24.99
C GLU A 113 7.65 -18.84 -24.27
N ALA A 114 7.38 -17.64 -23.75
CA ALA A 114 6.14 -17.33 -23.03
C ALA A 114 4.89 -17.50 -23.90
N PHE A 115 4.96 -17.14 -25.18
CA PHE A 115 3.86 -17.34 -26.13
C PHE A 115 3.70 -18.81 -26.58
N SER A 116 4.74 -19.65 -26.44
CA SER A 116 4.64 -21.08 -26.74
C SER A 116 3.94 -21.88 -25.64
N HIS A 117 3.91 -21.35 -24.41
CA HIS A 117 3.30 -21.99 -23.23
C HIS A 117 2.36 -21.02 -22.48
N PRO A 118 1.26 -20.55 -23.11
CA PRO A 118 0.29 -19.69 -22.42
C PRO A 118 -0.41 -20.44 -21.28
N SER A 119 -0.72 -19.73 -20.21
CA SER A 119 -1.46 -20.25 -19.05
C SER A 119 -2.89 -19.69 -19.01
N SER A 120 -3.68 -20.14 -18.04
CA SER A 120 -4.93 -19.48 -17.65
C SER A 120 -4.68 -18.39 -16.60
N LEU A 121 -5.66 -17.52 -16.37
CA LEU A 121 -5.64 -16.58 -15.25
C LEU A 121 -5.62 -17.32 -13.90
N ASP A 122 -4.77 -16.86 -12.99
CA ASP A 122 -4.73 -17.31 -11.61
C ASP A 122 -5.74 -16.52 -10.76
N THR A 123 -6.91 -17.13 -10.53
CA THR A 123 -7.97 -16.54 -9.71
C THR A 123 -7.55 -16.29 -8.25
N ASN A 124 -6.60 -17.06 -7.71
CA ASN A 124 -6.10 -16.84 -6.35
C ASN A 124 -5.28 -15.55 -6.26
N MET A 125 -4.44 -15.28 -7.26
CA MET A 125 -3.68 -14.02 -7.34
C MET A 125 -4.60 -12.82 -7.50
N VAL A 126 -5.65 -12.92 -8.33
CA VAL A 126 -6.70 -11.90 -8.45
C VAL A 126 -7.38 -11.66 -7.10
N ASN A 127 -7.83 -12.72 -6.43
CA ASN A 127 -8.51 -12.62 -5.13
C ASN A 127 -7.59 -12.02 -4.06
N ALA A 128 -6.29 -12.34 -4.07
CA ALA A 128 -5.32 -11.76 -3.16
C ALA A 128 -5.16 -10.24 -3.37
N GLN A 129 -5.13 -9.80 -4.63
CA GLN A 129 -5.10 -8.38 -4.97
C GLN A 129 -6.39 -7.67 -4.55
N GLN A 130 -7.55 -8.27 -4.85
CA GLN A 130 -8.86 -7.73 -4.48
C GLN A 130 -9.01 -7.61 -2.96
N ALA A 131 -8.61 -8.64 -2.21
CA ALA A 131 -8.65 -8.63 -0.75
C ALA A 131 -7.80 -7.49 -0.17
N ARG A 132 -6.58 -7.28 -0.69
CA ARG A 132 -5.73 -6.14 -0.31
C ARG A 132 -6.44 -4.82 -0.61
N ARG A 133 -7.00 -4.67 -1.81
CA ARG A 133 -7.72 -3.45 -2.25
C ARG A 133 -8.93 -3.16 -1.36
N PHE A 134 -9.69 -4.19 -0.99
CA PHE A 134 -10.86 -4.07 -0.12
C PHE A 134 -10.46 -3.67 1.29
N LEU A 135 -9.43 -4.30 1.85
CA LEU A 135 -8.91 -3.97 3.18
C LEU A 135 -8.48 -2.49 3.27
N ASP A 136 -7.69 -2.03 2.29
CA ASP A 136 -7.23 -0.65 2.27
C ASP A 136 -8.40 0.34 2.12
N ARG A 137 -9.44 -0.05 1.37
CA ARG A 137 -10.66 0.75 1.20
C ARG A 137 -11.48 0.83 2.50
N VAL A 138 -11.64 -0.28 3.21
CA VAL A 138 -12.33 -0.34 4.51
C VAL A 138 -11.60 0.54 5.53
N VAL A 139 -10.29 0.36 5.69
CA VAL A 139 -9.49 1.17 6.62
C VAL A 139 -9.59 2.65 6.28
N GLY A 140 -9.40 3.02 5.01
CA GLY A 140 -9.48 4.41 4.57
C GLY A 140 -10.83 5.05 4.89
N PHE A 141 -11.95 4.39 4.55
CA PHE A 141 -13.29 4.95 4.73
C PHE A 141 -13.78 4.92 6.19
N MET A 142 -13.34 3.96 7.00
CA MET A 142 -13.76 3.87 8.40
C MET A 142 -12.91 4.75 9.32
N VAL A 143 -11.59 4.87 9.08
CA VAL A 143 -10.67 5.54 10.00
C VAL A 143 -10.45 7.01 9.65
N SER A 144 -10.43 7.39 8.37
CA SER A 144 -10.20 8.81 7.98
C SER A 144 -11.21 9.79 8.59
N PRO A 145 -12.52 9.48 8.72
CA PRO A 145 -13.47 10.38 9.39
C PRO A 145 -13.12 10.66 10.86
N LEU A 146 -12.46 9.72 11.55
CA LEU A 146 -12.00 9.92 12.92
C LEU A 146 -10.83 10.91 12.94
N LEU A 147 -9.87 10.77 12.03
CA LEU A 147 -8.73 11.70 11.89
C LEU A 147 -9.21 13.12 11.60
N TRP A 148 -10.24 13.29 10.76
CA TRP A 148 -10.80 14.61 10.47
C TRP A 148 -11.46 15.28 11.69
N LYS A 149 -12.04 14.49 12.58
CA LYS A 149 -12.67 14.99 13.81
C LYS A 149 -11.66 15.31 14.92
N LYS A 150 -10.52 14.60 14.95
CA LYS A 150 -9.58 14.63 16.07
C LYS A 150 -8.26 15.33 15.78
N VAL A 151 -7.86 15.43 14.52
CA VAL A 151 -6.56 15.96 14.12
C VAL A 151 -6.75 17.09 13.12
N ALA A 152 -7.04 16.80 11.85
CA ALA A 152 -7.24 17.80 10.82
C ALA A 152 -8.07 17.23 9.64
N ARG A 153 -8.88 18.09 9.03
CA ARG A 153 -9.62 17.74 7.80
C ARG A 153 -8.64 17.46 6.65
N GLY A 154 -8.98 16.49 5.80
CA GLY A 154 -8.17 16.14 4.62
C GLY A 154 -7.10 15.08 4.89
N LEU A 155 -6.89 14.66 6.14
CA LEU A 155 -5.98 13.56 6.44
C LEU A 155 -6.52 12.21 5.97
N SER A 156 -5.65 11.32 5.54
CA SER A 156 -6.02 9.95 5.16
C SER A 156 -5.46 8.95 6.16
N ALA A 157 -6.25 7.92 6.44
CA ALA A 157 -5.78 6.76 7.18
C ALA A 157 -5.35 5.67 6.20
N GLY A 158 -4.12 5.19 6.34
CA GLY A 158 -3.60 4.08 5.55
C GLY A 158 -2.98 3.04 6.47
N ARG A 159 -3.34 1.76 6.29
CA ARG A 159 -2.86 0.65 7.13
C ARG A 159 -1.33 0.54 7.13
N VAL A 160 -0.69 0.70 5.96
CA VAL A 160 0.79 0.66 5.84
C VAL A 160 1.41 2.04 6.08
N GLN A 161 0.79 3.09 5.56
CA GLN A 161 1.29 4.46 5.69
C GLN A 161 1.41 4.90 7.16
N SER A 162 0.40 4.60 7.99
CA SER A 162 0.41 4.96 9.42
C SER A 162 1.55 4.28 10.19
N VAL A 163 1.88 3.03 9.88
CA VAL A 163 3.01 2.30 10.48
C VAL A 163 4.34 2.92 10.04
N ALA A 164 4.49 3.22 8.74
CA ALA A 164 5.70 3.88 8.24
C ALA A 164 5.93 5.25 8.90
N THR A 165 4.87 6.07 9.01
CA THR A 165 4.94 7.35 9.72
C THR A 165 5.29 7.17 11.19
N ARG A 166 4.72 6.15 11.86
CA ARG A 166 5.04 5.83 13.25
C ARG A 166 6.53 5.54 13.45
N LEU A 167 7.15 4.72 12.60
CA LEU A 167 8.59 4.41 12.70
C LEU A 167 9.47 5.67 12.61
N VAL A 168 9.12 6.60 11.71
CA VAL A 168 9.84 7.88 11.58
C VAL A 168 9.67 8.73 12.84
N VAL A 169 8.45 8.83 13.38
CA VAL A 169 8.16 9.61 14.60
C VAL A 169 8.84 9.00 15.83
N GLU A 170 8.88 7.67 15.93
CA GLU A 170 9.58 6.97 17.02
C GLU A 170 11.08 7.28 16.98
N ARG A 171 11.72 7.18 15.80
CA ARG A 171 13.12 7.57 15.64
C ARG A 171 13.37 9.04 15.98
N GLU A 172 12.51 9.95 15.55
CA GLU A 172 12.63 11.36 15.87
C GLU A 172 12.50 11.61 17.39
N SER A 173 11.67 10.82 18.07
CA SER A 173 11.51 10.89 19.52
C SER A 173 12.76 10.39 20.25
N GLU A 174 13.40 9.32 19.75
CA GLU A 174 14.70 8.84 20.24
C GLU A 174 15.79 9.92 20.11
N ILE A 175 15.86 10.59 18.95
CA ILE A 175 16.83 11.68 18.70
C ILE A 175 16.61 12.85 19.65
N LYS A 176 15.35 13.25 19.88
CA LYS A 176 15.03 14.35 20.82
C LYS A 176 15.30 14.01 22.28
N ALA A 177 15.15 12.74 22.64
CA ALA A 177 15.43 12.25 24.00
C ALA A 177 16.91 11.96 24.23
N PHE A 178 17.72 11.90 23.16
CA PHE A 178 19.15 11.67 23.27
C PHE A 178 19.83 12.84 23.99
N VAL A 179 20.49 12.53 25.10
CA VAL A 179 21.35 13.47 25.83
C VAL A 179 22.79 13.17 25.40
N PRO A 180 23.45 14.04 24.61
CA PRO A 180 24.83 13.82 24.21
C PRO A 180 25.75 13.82 25.43
N GLU A 181 26.58 12.79 25.53
CA GLU A 181 27.65 12.72 26.52
C GLU A 181 28.97 13.07 25.85
N GLU A 182 29.70 14.01 26.45
CA GLU A 182 31.04 14.36 25.99
C GLU A 182 32.00 13.21 26.30
N PHE A 183 32.85 12.88 25.32
CA PHE A 183 33.94 11.94 25.48
C PHE A 183 35.10 12.40 24.59
N TRP A 184 36.32 12.01 24.96
CA TRP A 184 37.52 12.38 24.21
C TRP A 184 38.36 11.17 23.88
N ASP A 185 38.81 11.10 22.62
CA ASP A 185 39.81 10.14 22.17
C ASP A 185 41.14 10.84 21.94
N ILE A 186 42.15 10.49 22.73
CA ILE A 186 43.51 10.99 22.54
C ILE A 186 44.26 10.07 21.57
N HIS A 187 44.83 10.68 20.54
CA HIS A 187 45.62 9.98 19.54
C HIS A 187 47.05 10.52 19.53
N ALA A 188 48.02 9.63 19.68
CA ALA A 188 49.44 9.92 19.51
C ALA A 188 49.87 9.66 18.07
N GLN A 189 50.62 10.58 17.48
CA GLN A 189 51.36 10.32 16.26
C GLN A 189 52.75 9.78 16.63
N LEU A 190 52.99 8.53 16.28
CA LEU A 190 54.24 7.83 16.55
C LEU A 190 54.94 7.52 15.23
N ASN A 191 56.24 7.28 15.28
CA ASN A 191 56.98 6.75 14.14
C ASN A 191 57.44 5.34 14.45
N THR A 192 57.38 4.46 13.46
CA THR A 192 58.00 3.14 13.53
C THR A 192 59.53 3.25 13.47
N LEU A 193 60.24 2.14 13.73
CA LEU A 193 61.70 2.08 13.55
C LEU A 193 62.14 2.33 12.10
N SER A 194 61.24 2.09 11.13
CA SER A 194 61.41 2.43 9.71
C SER A 194 61.01 3.88 9.36
N ASN A 195 60.70 4.71 10.37
CA ASN A 195 60.28 6.10 10.24
C ASN A 195 58.94 6.29 9.50
N GLU A 196 58.04 5.31 9.60
CA GLU A 196 56.68 5.40 9.07
C GLU A 196 55.74 5.98 10.13
N SER A 197 54.84 6.87 9.72
CA SER A 197 53.89 7.49 10.63
C SER A 197 52.78 6.52 11.04
N LEU A 198 52.51 6.44 12.33
CA LEU A 198 51.52 5.56 12.94
C LEU A 198 50.66 6.35 13.95
N LYS A 199 49.36 6.44 13.68
CA LYS A 199 48.39 7.07 14.59
C LYS A 199 47.85 6.03 15.57
N MET A 200 48.18 6.14 16.85
CA MET A 200 47.75 5.21 17.90
C MET A 200 46.82 5.92 18.90
N GLN A 201 45.70 5.28 19.25
CA GLN A 201 44.81 5.76 20.31
C GLN A 201 45.35 5.37 21.70
N VAL A 202 45.26 6.29 22.66
CA VAL A 202 45.68 6.05 24.05
C VAL A 202 44.60 5.26 24.78
N ASN A 203 44.86 3.98 25.05
CA ASN A 203 43.93 3.11 25.79
C ASN A 203 44.14 3.13 27.31
N LYS A 204 45.35 3.49 27.77
CA LYS A 204 45.71 3.50 29.20
C LYS A 204 46.62 4.67 29.55
N TYR A 205 46.44 5.19 30.76
CA TYR A 205 47.30 6.22 31.35
C TYR A 205 47.59 5.84 32.81
N LYS A 206 48.88 5.85 33.19
CA LYS A 206 49.34 5.45 34.54
C LYS A 206 48.88 4.06 35.02
N GLY A 207 48.62 3.13 34.09
CA GLY A 207 48.25 1.74 34.37
C GLY A 207 46.74 1.44 34.26
N ASP A 208 45.90 2.48 34.33
CA ASP A 208 44.45 2.37 34.28
C ASP A 208 43.89 2.67 32.89
N ALA A 209 42.66 2.21 32.63
CA ALA A 209 41.94 2.51 31.39
C ALA A 209 41.68 4.01 31.27
N PHE A 210 42.03 4.60 30.12
CA PHE A 210 41.94 6.03 29.90
C PHE A 210 40.70 6.36 29.05
N ASN A 211 39.61 6.78 29.71
CA ASN A 211 38.34 7.14 29.09
C ASN A 211 37.88 8.52 29.61
N PRO A 212 38.47 9.62 29.13
CA PRO A 212 38.13 10.97 29.60
C PRO A 212 36.71 11.35 29.18
N VAL A 213 35.90 11.82 30.14
CA VAL A 213 34.50 12.22 29.93
C VAL A 213 34.34 13.73 29.67
N ASN A 214 35.44 14.47 29.59
CA ASN A 214 35.48 15.89 29.22
C ASN A 214 36.90 16.33 28.84
N GLU A 215 37.01 17.52 28.25
CA GLU A 215 38.29 18.10 27.78
C GLU A 215 39.33 18.21 28.91
N ALA A 216 38.90 18.62 30.11
CA ALA A 216 39.82 18.82 31.24
C ALA A 216 40.50 17.52 31.66
N GLN A 217 39.79 16.39 31.63
CA GLN A 217 40.37 15.06 31.87
C GLN A 217 41.26 14.59 30.73
N ALA A 218 40.94 14.96 29.50
CA ALA A 218 41.77 14.62 28.34
C ALA A 218 43.12 15.37 28.37
N MET A 219 43.14 16.59 28.90
CA MET A 219 44.34 17.45 28.91
C MET A 219 45.21 17.32 30.17
N ALA A 220 44.84 16.46 31.13
CA ALA A 220 45.51 16.27 32.43
C ALA A 220 46.49 15.07 32.47
#